data_AF-A0A162RLI4-F1
#
_entry.id   AF-A0A162RLI4-F1
#
_cell.length_a   1.000
_cell.length_b   1.000
_cell.length_c   1.000
_cell.angle_alpha   90.00
_cell.angle_beta   90.00
_cell.angle_gamma   90.00
#
_symmetry.space_group_name_H-M   'P 1'
#
loop_
_entity.id
_entity.type
_entity.pdbx_description
1 polymer ?
#
loop_
_entity_poly.entity_id
_entity_poly.type
_entity_poly.pdbx_seq_one_letter_code
_entity_poly.pdbx_strand_id
1 'polypeptide(L)'
;MSFDVQQFDSNGDTTKLTIHMPQQFDDENEDCINVNMEIRLPYGANRLSVNVKNMDVDVQPFVKDVANVEIKTRNGRIHFERWSGESLRLSTQNGEIKAGRLTAGGSVYLENDNALVHLTEDITAKNLISVHNANGAVEAMGSLRADDTVKIETSNAYVKLSQLFADHVTVTNANGYTEVDYIEAKSQVLAKSSNGPMSLSVGATKNNQVKVINSNARVDLHMTKEFEGSFVMTTSNGLVNIENDDSIEYQDDSDYVKRGTRRGGGKGHLIVETSNDDIYVAFDIK
;
A
#
# COMPACT_ATOMS: atom_id res chain seq x y z
N MET A 1 4.86 35.50 17.45
CA MET A 1 3.90 34.39 17.30
C MET A 1 2.56 34.86 17.82
N SER A 2 1.47 34.68 17.07
CA SER A 2 0.11 34.95 17.57
C SER A 2 -0.79 33.75 17.34
N PHE A 3 -1.85 33.66 18.13
CA PHE A 3 -2.83 32.58 18.09
C PHE A 3 -4.20 33.20 17.89
N ASP A 4 -4.98 32.60 17.00
CA ASP A 4 -6.39 32.93 16.78
C ASP A 4 -7.22 31.66 16.98
N VAL A 5 -8.18 31.72 17.89
CA VAL A 5 -9.14 30.64 18.14
C VAL A 5 -10.50 31.14 17.68
N GLN A 6 -11.03 30.51 16.63
CA GLN A 6 -12.32 30.84 16.06
C GLN A 6 -13.28 29.67 16.28
N GLN A 7 -14.46 29.96 16.85
CA GLN A 7 -15.60 29.06 16.86
C GLN A 7 -16.46 29.40 15.66
N PHE A 8 -16.64 28.45 14.74
CA PHE A 8 -17.31 28.71 13.45
C PHE A 8 -18.83 28.53 13.50
N ASP A 9 -19.35 27.90 14.54
CA ASP A 9 -20.78 27.72 14.74
C ASP A 9 -21.17 28.13 16.16
N SER A 10 -22.44 28.54 16.29
CA SER A 10 -23.04 28.99 17.55
C SER A 10 -23.16 27.87 18.61
N ASN A 11 -22.87 26.62 18.22
CA ASN A 11 -23.04 25.44 19.05
C ASN A 11 -21.71 24.89 19.59
N GLY A 12 -20.57 25.38 19.09
CA GLY A 12 -19.22 24.95 19.46
C GLY A 12 -18.73 23.67 18.76
N ASP A 13 -19.40 23.19 17.71
CA ASP A 13 -19.10 21.92 17.03
C ASP A 13 -17.78 21.98 16.24
N THR A 14 -17.40 23.17 15.76
CA THR A 14 -16.15 23.39 15.02
C THR A 14 -15.30 24.49 15.66
N THR A 15 -14.13 24.10 16.18
CA THR A 15 -13.10 25.02 16.67
C THR A 15 -11.89 25.02 15.74
N LYS A 16 -11.45 26.20 15.29
CA LYS A 16 -10.23 26.37 14.50
C LYS A 16 -9.19 27.13 15.32
N LEU A 17 -8.03 26.50 15.54
CA LEU A 17 -6.83 27.16 16.05
C LEU A 17 -5.92 27.53 14.87
N THR A 18 -5.68 28.82 14.67
CA THR A 18 -4.71 29.33 13.68
C THR A 18 -3.50 29.89 14.43
N ILE A 19 -2.31 29.44 14.06
CA ILE A 19 -1.05 29.92 14.67
C ILE A 19 -0.29 30.68 13.61
N HIS A 20 -0.02 31.95 13.87
CA HIS A 20 0.77 32.80 12.99
C HIS A 20 2.24 32.78 13.43
N MET A 21 3.05 32.12 12.62
CA MET A 21 4.51 32.14 12.76
C MET A 21 5.09 33.37 12.05
N PRO A 22 6.13 34.03 12.61
CA PRO A 22 6.91 35.02 11.88
C PRO A 22 7.45 34.43 10.57
N GLN A 23 7.37 35.18 9.47
CA GLN A 23 7.74 34.67 8.15
C GLN A 23 9.20 34.95 7.74
N GLN A 24 9.93 35.82 8.44
CA GLN A 24 11.29 36.21 8.10
C GLN A 24 12.06 36.63 9.35
N PHE A 25 13.28 36.11 9.49
CA PHE A 25 14.37 36.79 10.18
C PHE A 25 15.29 37.29 9.07
N ASP A 26 15.58 38.60 9.05
CA ASP A 26 16.40 39.23 8.00
C ASP A 26 17.89 38.85 8.08
N ASP A 27 18.30 38.11 9.12
CA ASP A 27 19.66 37.62 9.28
C ASP A 27 19.77 36.14 8.88
N GLU A 28 20.78 35.84 8.06
CA GLU A 28 21.16 34.49 7.60
C GLU A 28 21.65 33.57 8.75
N ASN A 29 21.60 34.02 10.00
CA ASN A 29 21.95 33.26 11.20
C ASN A 29 20.69 32.93 12.04
N GLU A 30 19.86 32.06 11.46
CA GLU A 30 19.23 30.92 12.12
C GLU A 30 18.66 31.08 13.54
N ASP A 31 17.57 31.84 13.70
CA ASP A 31 16.60 31.54 14.76
C ASP A 31 15.54 30.57 14.21
N CYS A 32 15.86 29.27 14.25
CA CYS A 32 14.87 28.23 14.05
C CYS A 32 13.81 28.32 15.17
N ILE A 33 12.59 28.73 14.83
CA ILE A 33 11.47 28.66 15.79
C ILE A 33 11.05 27.19 15.92
N ASN A 34 11.44 26.57 17.03
CA ASN A 34 10.90 25.27 17.41
C ASN A 34 9.57 25.46 18.16
N VAL A 35 8.50 24.84 17.66
CA VAL A 35 7.19 24.86 18.29
C VAL A 35 6.80 23.45 18.65
N ASN A 36 6.78 23.16 19.95
CA ASN A 36 6.14 21.98 20.49
C ASN A 36 4.70 22.35 20.89
N MET A 37 3.72 21.66 20.32
CA MET A 37 2.31 21.90 20.58
C MET A 37 1.60 20.61 20.95
N GLU A 38 0.93 20.62 22.10
CA GLU A 38 0.03 19.57 22.53
C GLU A 38 -1.42 20.01 22.27
N ILE A 39 -2.12 19.31 21.37
CA ILE A 39 -3.55 19.55 21.11
C ILE A 39 -4.35 18.45 21.78
N ARG A 40 -5.15 18.81 22.79
CA ARG A 40 -6.09 17.90 23.44
C ARG A 40 -7.47 18.04 22.82
N LEU A 41 -7.99 16.93 22.30
CA LEU A 41 -9.31 16.90 21.71
C LEU A 41 -10.40 16.75 22.79
N PRO A 42 -11.55 17.43 22.64
CA PRO A 42 -12.70 17.19 23.52
C PRO A 42 -13.26 15.79 23.32
N TYR A 43 -13.92 15.23 24.34
CA TYR A 43 -14.46 13.85 24.33
C TYR A 43 -15.51 13.59 23.22
N GLY A 44 -16.10 14.64 22.67
CA GLY A 44 -17.07 14.56 21.56
C GLY A 44 -16.45 14.73 20.17
N ALA A 45 -15.13 14.92 20.06
CA ALA A 45 -14.49 15.17 18.77
C ALA A 45 -14.65 13.96 17.84
N ASN A 46 -15.31 14.19 16.71
CA ASN A 46 -15.53 13.17 15.69
C ASN A 46 -14.57 13.31 14.48
N ARG A 47 -13.86 14.44 14.40
CA ARG A 47 -12.92 14.74 13.32
C ARG A 47 -11.68 15.45 13.84
N LEU A 48 -10.52 15.03 13.35
CA LEU A 48 -9.24 15.73 13.47
C LEU A 48 -8.73 16.05 12.08
N SER A 49 -8.35 17.30 11.84
CA SER A 49 -7.66 17.72 10.61
C SER A 49 -6.45 18.58 10.98
N VAL A 50 -5.26 18.09 10.66
CA VAL A 50 -3.98 18.78 10.88
C VAL A 50 -3.37 19.07 9.53
N ASN A 51 -3.04 20.34 9.26
CA ASN A 51 -2.37 20.76 8.05
C ASN A 51 -1.21 21.71 8.39
N VAL A 52 0.00 21.17 8.34
CA VAL A 52 1.24 21.87 8.65
C VAL A 52 2.21 21.73 7.47
N LYS A 53 3.38 22.38 7.49
CA LYS A 53 4.36 22.28 6.40
C LYS A 53 5.63 21.56 6.83
N ASN A 54 6.29 22.07 7.88
CA ASN A 54 7.63 21.63 8.28
C ASN A 54 7.63 21.15 9.73
N MET A 55 6.53 20.52 10.15
CA MET A 55 6.37 20.04 11.52
C MET A 55 6.12 18.54 11.48
N ASP A 56 6.85 17.84 12.33
CA ASP A 56 6.56 16.46 12.66
C ASP A 56 5.23 16.41 13.41
N VAL A 57 4.45 15.39 13.12
CA VAL A 57 3.17 15.14 13.77
C VAL A 57 3.25 13.77 14.40
N ASP A 58 3.40 13.75 15.73
CA ASP A 58 3.27 12.54 16.53
C ASP A 58 1.86 12.50 17.14
N VAL A 59 1.13 11.44 16.83
CA VAL A 59 -0.21 11.23 17.37
C VAL A 59 -0.18 10.05 18.33
N GLN A 60 -0.32 10.41 19.60
CA GLN A 60 -0.54 9.47 20.68
C GLN A 60 -1.93 8.82 20.55
N PRO A 61 -2.10 7.58 21.02
CA PRO A 61 -3.39 6.89 20.98
C PRO A 61 -4.52 7.74 21.58
N PHE A 62 -5.63 7.88 20.86
CA PHE A 62 -6.77 8.62 21.37
C PHE A 62 -7.40 7.91 22.56
N VAL A 63 -7.81 8.67 23.57
CA VAL A 63 -8.59 8.15 24.72
C VAL A 63 -9.97 7.65 24.26
N LYS A 64 -10.47 8.18 23.15
CA LYS A 64 -11.71 7.78 22.48
C LYS A 64 -11.55 7.92 20.97
N ASP A 65 -12.08 6.95 20.24
CA ASP A 65 -12.04 6.90 18.78
C ASP A 65 -12.55 8.20 18.14
N VAL A 66 -11.70 8.80 17.32
CA VAL A 66 -12.02 9.93 16.45
C VAL A 66 -12.30 9.35 15.07
N ALA A 67 -13.56 9.42 14.61
CA ALA A 67 -13.97 8.69 13.41
C ALA A 67 -13.21 9.12 12.16
N ASN A 68 -12.89 10.41 12.01
CA ASN A 68 -12.24 10.90 10.80
C ASN A 68 -10.94 11.65 11.13
N VAL A 69 -9.80 11.13 10.70
CA VAL A 69 -8.49 11.75 10.93
C VAL A 69 -7.82 12.05 9.59
N GLU A 70 -7.43 13.30 9.40
CA GLU A 70 -6.63 13.76 8.27
C GLU A 70 -5.40 14.51 8.78
N ILE A 71 -4.21 14.04 8.43
CA ILE A 71 -2.96 14.69 8.80
C ILE A 71 -2.15 14.91 7.53
N LYS A 72 -1.85 16.18 7.29
CA LYS A 72 -1.05 16.62 6.16
C LYS A 72 0.13 17.44 6.64
N THR A 73 1.31 17.08 6.16
CA THR A 73 2.52 17.88 6.29
C THR A 73 3.24 17.92 4.94
N ARG A 74 4.28 18.74 4.79
CA ARG A 74 5.10 18.76 3.56
C ARG A 74 6.41 18.03 3.77
N ASN A 75 7.09 18.35 4.86
CA ASN A 75 8.45 17.92 5.15
C ASN A 75 8.55 17.14 6.47
N GLY A 76 7.54 17.25 7.34
CA GLY A 76 7.57 16.56 8.63
C GLY A 76 7.25 15.09 8.51
N ARG A 77 7.77 14.31 9.46
CA ARG A 77 7.36 12.93 9.69
C ARG A 77 5.94 12.90 10.27
N ILE A 78 5.18 11.88 9.90
CA ILE A 78 3.94 11.52 10.58
C ILE A 78 4.18 10.21 11.33
N HIS A 79 3.97 10.22 12.64
CA HIS A 79 4.02 9.03 13.48
C HIS A 79 2.64 8.78 14.09
N PHE A 80 2.08 7.60 13.84
CA PHE A 80 0.70 7.27 14.20
C PHE A 80 0.62 5.82 14.72
N GLU A 81 0.75 5.65 16.03
CA GLU A 81 0.98 4.32 16.63
C GLU A 81 -0.25 3.41 16.60
N ARG A 82 -1.41 3.94 16.98
CA ARG A 82 -2.66 3.18 17.03
C ARG A 82 -3.87 4.06 16.80
N TRP A 83 -4.83 3.55 16.02
CA TRP A 83 -6.10 4.23 15.82
C TRP A 83 -7.23 3.27 15.41
N SER A 84 -8.43 3.63 15.85
CA SER A 84 -9.70 3.04 15.45
C SER A 84 -10.66 4.18 15.09
N GLY A 85 -11.37 4.05 13.96
CA GLY A 85 -12.31 5.05 13.48
C GLY A 85 -12.93 4.65 12.14
N GLU A 86 -13.48 5.61 11.40
CA GLU A 86 -14.11 5.39 10.08
C GLU A 86 -13.14 5.64 8.93
N SER A 87 -12.43 6.78 8.91
CA SER A 87 -11.54 7.15 7.81
C SER A 87 -10.24 7.79 8.31
N LEU A 88 -9.11 7.32 7.78
CA LEU A 88 -7.78 7.87 8.05
C LEU A 88 -7.10 8.30 6.76
N ARG A 89 -6.54 9.51 6.75
CA ARG A 89 -5.67 10.00 5.69
C ARG A 89 -4.40 10.61 6.27
N LEU A 90 -3.25 10.04 5.94
CA LEU A 90 -1.93 10.57 6.29
C LEU A 90 -1.20 10.96 5.00
N SER A 91 -0.69 12.18 4.92
CA SER A 91 -0.05 12.70 3.71
C SER A 91 1.16 13.57 4.02
N THR A 92 2.29 13.29 3.38
CA THR A 92 3.51 14.11 3.43
C THR A 92 4.27 14.02 2.11
N GLN A 93 5.12 14.99 1.78
CA GLN A 93 5.93 14.90 0.55
C GLN A 93 7.30 14.28 0.84
N ASN A 94 7.93 14.70 1.94
CA ASN A 94 9.35 14.41 2.19
C ASN A 94 9.62 13.78 3.56
N GLY A 95 8.64 13.71 4.45
CA GLY A 95 8.81 13.05 5.75
C GLY A 95 8.37 11.60 5.72
N GLU A 96 8.88 10.78 6.63
CA GLU A 96 8.41 9.40 6.78
C GLU A 96 6.93 9.37 7.22
N ILE A 97 6.15 8.41 6.72
CA ILE A 97 4.90 8.00 7.38
C ILE A 97 5.19 6.69 8.11
N LYS A 98 5.20 6.74 9.43
CA LYS A 98 5.30 5.55 10.28
C LYS A 98 3.95 5.29 10.95
N ALA A 99 3.31 4.18 10.61
CA ALA A 99 2.04 3.79 11.20
C ALA A 99 2.13 2.41 11.85
N GLY A 100 1.57 2.30 13.06
CA GLY A 100 1.39 1.02 13.74
C GLY A 100 0.03 0.42 13.39
N ARG A 101 -0.71 -0.01 14.41
CA ARG A 101 -1.97 -0.74 14.24
C ARG A 101 -3.13 0.19 13.91
N LEU A 102 -3.79 -0.02 12.77
CA LEU A 102 -4.91 0.81 12.34
C LEU A 102 -6.16 -0.04 12.07
N THR A 103 -7.32 0.45 12.50
CA THR A 103 -8.62 -0.17 12.24
C THR A 103 -9.62 0.87 11.73
N ALA A 104 -10.00 0.76 10.45
CA ALA A 104 -10.97 1.64 9.81
C ALA A 104 -12.30 0.91 9.53
N GLY A 105 -13.41 1.51 9.96
CA GLY A 105 -14.76 1.16 9.53
C GLY A 105 -15.01 1.47 8.04
N GLY A 106 -14.20 2.35 7.44
CA GLY A 106 -14.20 2.71 6.03
C GLY A 106 -12.85 2.46 5.39
N SER A 107 -12.00 3.50 5.29
CA SER A 107 -10.79 3.49 4.46
C SER A 107 -9.55 4.09 5.14
N VAL A 108 -8.38 3.62 4.73
CA VAL A 108 -7.07 4.16 5.10
C VAL A 108 -6.33 4.61 3.84
N TYR A 109 -5.87 5.87 3.84
CA TYR A 109 -5.09 6.48 2.76
C TYR A 109 -3.74 6.97 3.29
N LEU A 110 -2.66 6.47 2.72
CA LEU A 110 -1.29 6.86 3.06
C LEU A 110 -0.60 7.38 1.79
N GLU A 111 -0.27 8.67 1.76
CA GLU A 111 0.27 9.35 0.58
C GLU A 111 1.64 9.95 0.89
N ASN A 112 2.67 9.50 0.18
CA ASN A 112 4.03 10.03 0.23
C ASN A 112 4.55 10.35 -1.17
N ASP A 113 5.54 11.23 -1.29
CA ASP A 113 6.24 11.46 -2.56
C ASP A 113 7.68 10.92 -2.54
N ASN A 114 8.40 11.03 -1.42
CA ASN A 114 9.87 10.86 -1.44
C ASN A 114 10.45 10.03 -0.31
N ALA A 115 9.77 9.92 0.83
CA ALA A 115 10.27 9.25 2.01
C ALA A 115 9.55 7.93 2.26
N LEU A 116 10.09 7.13 3.19
CA LEU A 116 9.56 5.81 3.52
C LEU A 116 8.11 5.89 4.04
N VAL A 117 7.28 4.94 3.58
CA VAL A 117 6.04 4.56 4.26
C VAL A 117 6.29 3.24 4.97
N HIS A 118 6.30 3.27 6.30
CA HIS A 118 6.64 2.14 7.15
C HIS A 118 5.44 1.73 8.02
N LEU A 119 4.87 0.57 7.72
CA LEU A 119 3.70 0.01 8.37
C LEU A 119 4.14 -1.17 9.24
N THR A 120 4.25 -0.93 10.54
CA THR A 120 4.96 -1.85 11.45
C THR A 120 4.06 -2.93 12.06
N GLU A 121 2.74 -2.75 11.99
CA GLU A 121 1.73 -3.67 12.53
C GLU A 121 0.56 -3.82 11.54
N ASP A 122 -0.45 -4.61 11.93
CA ASP A 122 -1.64 -4.87 11.12
C ASP A 122 -2.47 -3.62 10.86
N ILE A 123 -2.93 -3.47 9.62
CA ILE A 123 -3.88 -2.46 9.18
C ILE A 123 -5.12 -3.16 8.65
N THR A 124 -6.27 -2.77 9.19
CA THR A 124 -7.58 -3.31 8.84
C THR A 124 -8.49 -2.19 8.36
N ALA A 125 -9.22 -2.42 7.27
CA ALA A 125 -10.23 -1.51 6.75
C ALA A 125 -11.42 -2.32 6.24
N LYS A 126 -12.65 -1.76 6.23
CA LYS A 126 -13.75 -2.44 5.51
C LYS A 126 -13.63 -2.24 4.01
N ASN A 127 -13.34 -1.02 3.56
CA ASN A 127 -13.41 -0.69 2.13
C ASN A 127 -12.04 -0.73 1.47
N LEU A 128 -11.14 0.17 1.86
CA LEU A 128 -9.91 0.41 1.10
C LEU A 128 -8.72 0.65 2.01
N ILE A 129 -7.60 -0.01 1.71
CA ILE A 129 -6.27 0.43 2.12
C ILE A 129 -5.54 0.88 0.85
N SER A 130 -5.19 2.18 0.78
CA SER A 130 -4.47 2.76 -0.34
C SER A 130 -3.15 3.35 0.14
N VAL A 131 -2.04 2.86 -0.40
CA VAL A 131 -0.70 3.39 -0.16
C VAL A 131 -0.11 3.89 -1.48
N HIS A 132 0.22 5.17 -1.53
CA HIS A 132 0.86 5.80 -2.68
C HIS A 132 2.21 6.37 -2.25
N ASN A 133 3.26 6.05 -2.99
CA ASN A 133 4.59 6.63 -2.78
C ASN A 133 5.34 6.82 -4.10
N ALA A 134 5.64 8.04 -4.54
CA ALA A 134 6.31 8.21 -5.83
C ALA A 134 7.76 7.65 -5.84
N ASN A 135 8.59 8.07 -4.89
CA ASN A 135 10.03 7.81 -4.89
C ASN A 135 10.53 7.11 -3.62
N GLY A 136 9.77 7.14 -2.53
CA GLY A 136 10.11 6.45 -1.29
C GLY A 136 9.67 4.99 -1.30
N ALA A 137 10.34 4.17 -0.49
CA ALA A 137 9.98 2.77 -0.33
C ALA A 137 8.64 2.62 0.41
N VAL A 138 8.01 1.45 0.23
CA VAL A 138 6.85 1.02 1.02
C VAL A 138 7.20 -0.29 1.69
N GLU A 139 7.18 -0.30 3.02
CA GLU A 139 7.42 -1.48 3.84
C GLU A 139 6.20 -1.75 4.73
N ALA A 140 5.58 -2.90 4.57
CA ALA A 140 4.51 -3.38 5.44
C ALA A 140 4.93 -4.70 6.08
N MET A 141 5.29 -4.65 7.36
CA MET A 141 5.70 -5.81 8.16
C MET A 141 4.51 -6.58 8.73
N GLY A 142 3.38 -5.88 8.93
CA GLY A 142 2.10 -6.47 9.33
C GLY A 142 1.23 -6.84 8.15
N SER A 143 0.06 -7.39 8.45
CA SER A 143 -0.96 -7.67 7.44
C SER A 143 -1.74 -6.42 7.03
N LEU A 144 -1.99 -6.26 5.73
CA LEU A 144 -2.91 -5.26 5.19
C LEU A 144 -4.19 -5.98 4.78
N ARG A 145 -5.28 -5.73 5.51
CA ARG A 145 -6.57 -6.40 5.31
C ARG A 145 -7.70 -5.42 5.02
N ALA A 146 -8.26 -5.49 3.82
CA ALA A 146 -9.50 -4.81 3.45
C ALA A 146 -10.61 -5.83 3.13
N ASP A 147 -11.89 -5.52 3.31
CA ASP A 147 -12.93 -6.43 2.80
C ASP A 147 -13.07 -6.32 1.28
N ASP A 148 -12.86 -5.13 0.71
CA ASP A 148 -12.92 -4.83 -0.72
C ASP A 148 -11.51 -4.73 -1.35
N THR A 149 -10.77 -3.64 -1.17
CA THR A 149 -9.56 -3.39 -1.96
C THR A 149 -8.32 -3.07 -1.12
N VAL A 150 -7.18 -3.67 -1.49
CA VAL A 150 -5.84 -3.20 -1.10
C VAL A 150 -5.10 -2.72 -2.35
N LYS A 151 -4.64 -1.47 -2.33
CA LYS A 151 -3.98 -0.81 -3.46
C LYS A 151 -2.64 -0.20 -3.03
N ILE A 152 -1.55 -0.66 -3.63
CA ILE A 152 -0.19 -0.17 -3.38
C ILE A 152 0.40 0.32 -4.69
N GLU A 153 0.82 1.59 -4.72
CA GLU A 153 1.37 2.24 -5.91
C GLU A 153 2.68 2.95 -5.58
N THR A 154 3.74 2.61 -6.31
CA THR A 154 4.99 3.37 -6.32
C THR A 154 5.58 3.50 -7.71
N SER A 155 6.59 4.36 -7.86
CA SER A 155 7.32 4.51 -9.13
C SER A 155 8.75 4.03 -9.05
N ASN A 156 9.53 4.41 -8.03
CA ASN A 156 10.99 4.28 -8.11
C ASN A 156 11.65 3.39 -7.06
N ALA A 157 11.15 3.38 -5.83
CA ALA A 157 11.74 2.58 -4.77
C ALA A 157 11.06 1.22 -4.63
N TYR A 158 11.61 0.40 -3.75
CA TYR A 158 11.12 -0.96 -3.55
C TYR A 158 9.81 -1.02 -2.77
N VAL A 159 9.09 -2.12 -2.96
CA VAL A 159 7.88 -2.47 -2.23
C VAL A 159 8.12 -3.82 -1.55
N LYS A 160 7.99 -3.86 -0.24
CA LYS A 160 8.08 -5.07 0.59
C LYS A 160 6.83 -5.19 1.44
N LEU A 161 6.05 -6.23 1.20
CA LEU A 161 4.76 -6.42 1.84
C LEU A 161 4.65 -7.84 2.37
N SER A 162 4.41 -8.00 3.67
CA SER A 162 4.29 -9.32 4.26
C SER A 162 3.01 -10.02 3.84
N GLN A 163 1.82 -9.47 4.14
CA GLN A 163 0.57 -10.15 3.84
C GLN A 163 -0.52 -9.20 3.37
N LEU A 164 -1.18 -9.53 2.25
CA LEU A 164 -2.29 -8.77 1.68
C LEU A 164 -3.57 -9.61 1.64
N PHE A 165 -4.65 -9.10 2.22
CA PHE A 165 -5.96 -9.76 2.25
C PHE A 165 -7.03 -8.79 1.73
N ALA A 166 -7.71 -9.15 0.63
CA ALA A 166 -8.78 -8.33 0.06
C ALA A 166 -9.73 -9.11 -0.87
N ASP A 167 -10.76 -8.48 -1.40
CA ASP A 167 -11.44 -8.98 -2.60
C ASP A 167 -10.57 -8.70 -3.85
N HIS A 168 -10.02 -7.49 -3.93
CA HIS A 168 -9.14 -7.02 -4.98
C HIS A 168 -7.79 -6.54 -4.42
N VAL A 169 -6.69 -7.07 -4.95
CA VAL A 169 -5.33 -6.63 -4.62
C VAL A 169 -4.67 -6.05 -5.86
N THR A 170 -4.19 -4.81 -5.77
CA THR A 170 -3.40 -4.16 -6.82
C THR A 170 -2.06 -3.70 -6.26
N VAL A 171 -0.97 -4.13 -6.90
CA VAL A 171 0.40 -3.68 -6.59
C VAL A 171 1.04 -3.18 -7.88
N THR A 172 1.42 -1.91 -7.93
CA THR A 172 2.07 -1.30 -9.09
C THR A 172 3.37 -0.62 -8.67
N ASN A 173 4.46 -0.94 -9.35
CA ASN A 173 5.77 -0.30 -9.18
C ASN A 173 6.41 -0.10 -10.55
N ALA A 174 6.96 1.07 -10.89
CA ALA A 174 7.60 1.20 -12.20
C ALA A 174 9.03 0.61 -12.23
N ASN A 175 9.88 0.91 -11.24
CA ASN A 175 11.33 0.68 -11.34
C ASN A 175 11.93 -0.09 -10.16
N GLY A 176 11.32 -0.02 -8.97
CA GLY A 176 11.83 -0.75 -7.81
C GLY A 176 11.42 -2.22 -7.83
N TYR A 177 12.17 -3.06 -7.13
CA TYR A 177 11.74 -4.44 -6.94
C TYR A 177 10.46 -4.48 -6.08
N THR A 178 9.63 -5.48 -6.33
CA THR A 178 8.39 -5.73 -5.59
C THR A 178 8.44 -7.13 -5.02
N GLU A 179 8.30 -7.22 -3.70
CA GLU A 179 8.29 -8.47 -2.95
C GLU A 179 7.01 -8.51 -2.11
N VAL A 180 6.19 -9.54 -2.32
CA VAL A 180 4.98 -9.77 -1.53
C VAL A 180 4.94 -11.21 -1.06
N ASP A 181 5.12 -11.41 0.25
CA ASP A 181 5.32 -12.75 0.83
C ASP A 181 4.04 -13.59 0.80
N TYR A 182 2.85 -12.96 0.84
CA TYR A 182 1.58 -13.66 0.74
C TYR A 182 0.43 -12.76 0.29
N ILE A 183 -0.34 -13.22 -0.68
CA ILE A 183 -1.56 -12.56 -1.18
C ILE A 183 -2.73 -13.55 -1.13
N GLU A 184 -3.78 -13.14 -0.43
CA GLU A 184 -5.09 -13.80 -0.45
C GLU A 184 -6.15 -12.81 -0.96
N ALA A 185 -6.47 -12.91 -2.25
CA ALA A 185 -7.52 -12.14 -2.89
C ALA A 185 -8.71 -13.04 -3.25
N LYS A 186 -9.94 -12.64 -2.91
CA LYS A 186 -11.15 -13.43 -3.23
C LYS A 186 -11.50 -13.38 -4.71
N SER A 187 -11.32 -12.23 -5.35
CA SER A 187 -11.67 -12.01 -6.76
C SER A 187 -10.45 -11.85 -7.66
N GLN A 188 -9.55 -10.91 -7.34
CA GLN A 188 -8.48 -10.55 -8.28
C GLN A 188 -7.17 -10.11 -7.62
N VAL A 189 -6.06 -10.55 -8.21
CA VAL A 189 -4.71 -9.99 -8.02
C VAL A 189 -4.24 -9.35 -9.31
N LEU A 190 -3.83 -8.08 -9.24
CA LEU A 190 -3.19 -7.35 -10.32
C LEU A 190 -1.83 -6.81 -9.86
N ALA A 191 -0.75 -7.34 -10.43
CA ALA A 191 0.60 -6.84 -10.21
C ALA A 191 1.19 -6.28 -11.50
N LYS A 192 1.76 -5.08 -11.46
CA LYS A 192 2.36 -4.43 -12.63
C LYS A 192 3.71 -3.82 -12.30
N SER A 193 4.67 -4.06 -13.18
CA SER A 193 5.94 -3.37 -13.20
C SER A 193 6.47 -3.08 -14.59
N SER A 194 7.33 -2.07 -14.70
CA SER A 194 8.01 -1.76 -15.96
C SER A 194 9.42 -2.35 -15.98
N ASN A 195 10.21 -2.11 -14.93
CA ASN A 195 11.64 -2.39 -14.91
C ASN A 195 12.11 -3.08 -13.63
N GLY A 196 11.30 -3.10 -12.57
CA GLY A 196 11.67 -3.75 -11.32
C GLY A 196 11.25 -5.22 -11.31
N PRO A 197 12.10 -6.14 -10.79
CA PRO A 197 11.71 -7.55 -10.67
C PRO A 197 10.56 -7.71 -9.67
N MET A 198 9.74 -8.74 -9.89
CA MET A 198 8.60 -9.04 -9.01
C MET A 198 8.73 -10.45 -8.44
N SER A 199 8.61 -10.58 -7.12
CA SER A 199 8.48 -11.84 -6.40
C SER A 199 7.16 -11.84 -5.64
N LEU A 200 6.24 -12.72 -6.00
CA LEU A 200 4.87 -12.72 -5.48
C LEU A 200 4.46 -14.13 -5.08
N SER A 201 3.85 -14.27 -3.90
CA SER A 201 3.24 -15.52 -3.46
C SER A 201 1.73 -15.35 -3.32
N VAL A 202 0.95 -16.07 -4.14
CA VAL A 202 -0.52 -15.98 -4.18
C VAL A 202 -1.13 -17.28 -3.67
N GLY A 203 -1.56 -17.27 -2.41
CA GLY A 203 -2.13 -18.42 -1.71
C GLY A 203 -3.65 -18.55 -1.79
N ALA A 204 -4.32 -17.71 -2.60
CA ALA A 204 -5.77 -17.57 -2.63
C ALA A 204 -6.53 -18.84 -3.09
N THR A 205 -7.86 -18.78 -3.16
CA THR A 205 -8.78 -19.90 -3.46
C THR A 205 -8.54 -20.64 -4.78
N LYS A 206 -9.16 -21.81 -4.94
CA LYS A 206 -9.11 -22.63 -6.16
C LYS A 206 -9.33 -21.89 -7.51
N ASN A 207 -10.10 -20.79 -7.55
CA ASN A 207 -10.54 -20.14 -8.81
C ASN A 207 -10.08 -18.68 -8.98
N ASN A 208 -8.90 -18.31 -8.46
CA ASN A 208 -8.47 -16.90 -8.48
C ASN A 208 -8.22 -16.35 -9.88
N GLN A 209 -8.40 -15.04 -10.04
CA GLN A 209 -7.97 -14.29 -11.20
C GLN A 209 -6.66 -13.58 -10.88
N VAL A 210 -5.56 -13.97 -11.53
CA VAL A 210 -4.23 -13.39 -11.28
C VAL A 210 -3.68 -12.85 -12.59
N LYS A 211 -3.30 -11.58 -12.58
CA LYS A 211 -2.62 -10.93 -13.70
C LYS A 211 -1.34 -10.25 -13.22
N VAL A 212 -0.20 -10.70 -13.73
CA VAL A 212 1.13 -10.16 -13.43
C VAL A 212 1.75 -9.69 -14.75
N ILE A 213 2.12 -8.41 -14.82
CA ILE A 213 2.69 -7.82 -16.04
C ILE A 213 4.02 -7.14 -15.67
N ASN A 214 5.10 -7.54 -16.30
CA ASN A 214 6.36 -6.83 -16.33
C ASN A 214 6.68 -6.37 -17.77
N SER A 215 7.64 -5.47 -17.96
CA SER A 215 8.21 -5.22 -19.30
C SER A 215 9.63 -5.72 -19.40
N ASN A 216 10.50 -5.37 -18.44
CA ASN A 216 11.95 -5.49 -18.61
C ASN A 216 12.66 -6.30 -17.53
N ALA A 217 11.93 -6.87 -16.57
CA ALA A 217 12.51 -7.62 -15.48
C ALA A 217 11.79 -8.94 -15.21
N ARG A 218 12.52 -9.84 -14.55
CA ARG A 218 12.07 -11.15 -14.15
C ARG A 218 10.81 -11.09 -13.29
N VAL A 219 9.92 -12.05 -13.53
CA VAL A 219 8.79 -12.36 -12.67
C VAL A 219 9.01 -13.71 -12.02
N ASP A 220 8.92 -13.74 -10.69
CA ASP A 220 8.91 -14.94 -9.88
C ASP A 220 7.54 -15.02 -9.17
N LEU A 221 6.75 -16.02 -9.53
CA LEU A 221 5.37 -16.16 -9.05
C LEU A 221 5.14 -17.54 -8.45
N HIS A 222 4.89 -17.56 -7.16
CA HIS A 222 4.47 -18.75 -6.43
C HIS A 222 2.95 -18.74 -6.28
N MET A 223 2.31 -19.85 -6.64
CA MET A 223 0.86 -20.02 -6.64
C MET A 223 0.46 -21.15 -5.70
N THR A 224 -0.76 -21.08 -5.16
CA THR A 224 -1.36 -22.22 -4.44
C THR A 224 -1.39 -23.50 -5.28
N LYS A 225 -1.07 -24.61 -4.65
CA LYS A 225 -1.27 -25.97 -5.18
C LYS A 225 -2.73 -26.23 -5.52
N GLU A 226 -3.67 -25.47 -4.97
CA GLU A 226 -5.10 -25.64 -5.20
C GLU A 226 -5.61 -24.92 -6.46
N PHE A 227 -4.78 -24.15 -7.16
CA PHE A 227 -5.23 -23.41 -8.35
C PHE A 227 -5.81 -24.32 -9.44
N GLU A 228 -7.02 -24.02 -9.91
CA GLU A 228 -7.67 -24.71 -11.01
C GLU A 228 -8.20 -23.69 -12.01
N GLY A 229 -7.69 -23.74 -13.24
CA GLY A 229 -8.00 -22.72 -14.22
C GLY A 229 -7.16 -22.81 -15.48
N SER A 230 -7.38 -21.86 -16.38
CA SER A 230 -6.51 -21.65 -17.52
C SER A 230 -5.34 -20.75 -17.14
N PHE A 231 -4.22 -20.91 -17.85
CA PHE A 231 -3.08 -20.02 -17.73
C PHE A 231 -2.53 -19.63 -19.10
N VAL A 232 -1.97 -18.43 -19.16
CA VAL A 232 -1.22 -17.90 -20.29
C VAL A 232 0.01 -17.19 -19.74
N MET A 233 1.18 -17.60 -20.19
CA MET A 233 2.45 -17.01 -19.79
C MET A 233 3.26 -16.71 -21.05
N THR A 234 3.72 -15.47 -21.20
CA THR A 234 4.40 -15.04 -22.43
C THR A 234 5.52 -14.06 -22.15
N THR A 235 6.65 -14.28 -22.83
CA THR A 235 7.78 -13.35 -22.93
C THR A 235 8.20 -13.18 -24.39
N SER A 236 8.81 -12.04 -24.74
CA SER A 236 9.34 -11.84 -26.10
C SER A 236 10.82 -12.19 -26.22
N ASN A 237 11.64 -11.91 -25.20
CA ASN A 237 13.08 -12.10 -25.23
C ASN A 237 13.65 -12.85 -24.02
N GLY A 238 12.82 -13.53 -23.23
CA GLY A 238 13.25 -14.40 -22.12
C GLY A 238 12.73 -15.83 -22.26
N LEU A 239 12.72 -16.55 -21.14
CA LEU A 239 12.19 -17.89 -21.00
C LEU A 239 11.00 -17.92 -20.04
N VAL A 240 10.01 -18.76 -20.36
CA VAL A 240 8.93 -19.11 -19.44
C VAL A 240 9.24 -20.48 -18.87
N ASN A 241 9.33 -20.57 -17.54
CA ASN A 241 9.49 -21.81 -16.82
C ASN A 241 8.34 -22.00 -15.83
N ILE A 242 7.72 -23.18 -15.87
CA ILE A 242 6.75 -23.62 -14.85
C ILE A 242 7.38 -24.81 -14.15
N GLU A 243 7.54 -24.73 -12.83
CA GLU A 243 8.08 -25.84 -12.05
C GLU A 243 7.21 -27.09 -12.23
N ASN A 244 7.86 -28.24 -12.44
CA ASN A 244 7.24 -29.53 -12.80
C ASN A 244 5.93 -29.81 -12.03
N ASP A 245 4.80 -29.69 -12.72
CA ASP A 245 3.47 -29.99 -12.20
C ASP A 245 2.74 -30.93 -13.17
N ASP A 246 2.55 -32.18 -12.73
CA ASP A 246 1.88 -33.24 -13.50
C ASP A 246 0.38 -32.96 -13.76
N SER A 247 -0.18 -31.91 -13.15
CA SER A 247 -1.58 -31.51 -13.29
C SER A 247 -1.83 -30.53 -14.45
N ILE A 248 -0.80 -30.22 -15.24
CA ILE A 248 -0.88 -29.27 -16.35
C ILE A 248 -1.18 -29.99 -17.67
N GLU A 249 -2.18 -29.48 -18.38
CA GLU A 249 -2.51 -29.84 -19.76
C GLU A 249 -2.15 -28.67 -20.68
N TYR A 250 -1.01 -28.78 -21.36
CA TYR A 250 -0.54 -27.75 -22.28
C TYR A 250 -1.31 -27.75 -23.60
N GLN A 251 -1.66 -26.55 -24.05
CA GLN A 251 -2.07 -26.24 -25.42
C GLN A 251 -0.89 -25.73 -26.24
N ASP A 252 -0.04 -24.90 -25.63
CA ASP A 252 1.25 -24.49 -26.15
C ASP A 252 2.31 -24.64 -25.07
N ASP A 253 3.44 -25.21 -25.44
CA ASP A 253 4.60 -25.42 -24.58
C ASP A 253 5.88 -25.11 -25.35
N SER A 254 6.18 -23.82 -25.46
CA SER A 254 7.44 -23.33 -26.02
C SER A 254 8.23 -22.60 -24.94
N ASP A 255 9.50 -22.32 -25.24
CA ASP A 255 10.41 -21.62 -24.34
C ASP A 255 9.91 -20.22 -23.97
N TYR A 256 9.10 -19.57 -24.81
CA TYR A 256 8.68 -18.17 -24.66
C TYR A 256 7.16 -18.00 -24.51
N VAL A 257 6.38 -19.07 -24.74
CA VAL A 257 4.93 -19.11 -24.52
C VAL A 257 4.55 -20.43 -23.88
N LYS A 258 3.86 -20.36 -22.74
CA LYS A 258 3.17 -21.50 -22.15
C LYS A 258 1.69 -21.16 -21.97
N ARG A 259 0.82 -21.99 -22.52
CA ARG A 259 -0.64 -21.84 -22.40
C ARG A 259 -1.26 -23.20 -22.16
N GLY A 260 -2.25 -23.25 -21.29
CA GLY A 260 -2.93 -24.51 -21.00
C GLY A 260 -3.95 -24.38 -19.90
N THR A 261 -4.28 -25.52 -19.31
CA THR A 261 -5.12 -25.59 -18.13
C THR A 261 -4.45 -26.41 -17.05
N ARG A 262 -4.85 -26.17 -15.80
CA ARG A 262 -4.43 -26.97 -14.65
C ARG A 262 -5.65 -27.61 -14.02
N ARG A 263 -5.55 -28.92 -13.70
CA ARG A 263 -6.59 -29.70 -13.02
C ARG A 263 -7.97 -29.62 -13.71
N GLY A 264 -8.00 -29.78 -15.03
CA GLY A 264 -9.24 -29.87 -15.81
C GLY A 264 -9.91 -28.52 -16.10
N GLY A 265 -9.19 -27.39 -15.97
CA GLY A 265 -9.65 -26.09 -16.46
C GLY A 265 -10.81 -25.49 -15.66
N GLY A 266 -10.60 -25.32 -14.35
CA GLY A 266 -11.53 -24.62 -13.45
C GLY A 266 -11.81 -23.16 -13.83
N LYS A 267 -12.39 -22.38 -12.91
CA LYS A 267 -12.79 -20.99 -13.20
C LYS A 267 -11.65 -19.98 -13.01
N GLY A 268 -10.50 -20.41 -12.49
CA GLY A 268 -9.33 -19.55 -12.33
C GLY A 268 -8.74 -19.11 -13.66
N HIS A 269 -8.06 -17.97 -13.64
CA HIS A 269 -7.31 -17.48 -14.79
C HIS A 269 -6.00 -16.85 -14.34
N LEU A 270 -4.89 -17.34 -14.88
CA LEU A 270 -3.55 -16.86 -14.58
C LEU A 270 -2.91 -16.28 -15.84
N ILE A 271 -2.59 -14.99 -15.82
CA ILE A 271 -1.85 -14.32 -16.90
C ILE A 271 -0.53 -13.80 -16.34
N VAL A 272 0.58 -14.19 -16.94
CA VAL A 272 1.91 -13.65 -16.62
C VAL A 272 2.59 -13.18 -17.90
N GLU A 273 2.90 -11.90 -17.99
CA GLU A 273 3.44 -11.29 -19.20
C GLU A 273 4.74 -10.54 -18.86
N THR A 274 5.77 -10.71 -19.69
CA THR A 274 6.95 -9.84 -19.71
C THR A 274 7.40 -9.61 -21.16
N SER A 275 8.26 -8.63 -21.41
CA SER A 275 8.82 -8.42 -22.75
C SER A 275 10.26 -8.94 -22.85
N ASN A 276 11.11 -8.67 -21.86
CA ASN A 276 12.56 -8.78 -22.04
C ASN A 276 13.29 -9.67 -21.03
N ASP A 277 12.58 -10.38 -20.16
CA ASP A 277 13.20 -11.22 -19.13
C ASP A 277 12.40 -12.50 -18.92
N ASP A 278 12.82 -13.32 -17.97
CA ASP A 278 12.27 -14.62 -17.66
C ASP A 278 11.01 -14.53 -16.80
N ILE A 279 10.13 -15.51 -16.98
CA ILE A 279 8.99 -15.79 -16.12
C ILE A 279 9.26 -17.13 -15.45
N TYR A 280 9.21 -17.16 -14.13
CA TYR A 280 9.20 -18.37 -13.34
C TYR A 280 7.88 -18.48 -12.58
N VAL A 281 7.21 -19.62 -12.70
CA VAL A 281 5.99 -19.91 -11.94
C VAL A 281 6.10 -21.26 -11.25
N ALA A 282 5.76 -21.32 -9.98
CA ALA A 282 5.67 -22.55 -9.20
C ALA A 282 4.27 -22.70 -8.57
N PHE A 283 3.76 -23.92 -8.51
CA PHE A 283 2.52 -24.27 -7.79
C PHE A 283 2.88 -25.01 -6.50
N ASP A 284 3.43 -24.29 -5.52
CA ASP A 284 4.10 -24.87 -4.36
C ASP A 284 3.54 -24.43 -3.00
N ILE A 285 2.73 -23.37 -2.96
CA ILE A 285 2.07 -22.88 -1.74
C ILE A 285 0.98 -23.89 -1.33
N LYS A 286 0.92 -24.23 -0.04
CA LYS A 286 -0.07 -25.15 0.53
C LYS A 286 -1.34 -24.42 0.97
#